data_AF-A0A4C1SG35-F1
#
_entry.id   AF-A0A4C1SG35-F1
#
_cell.length_a   1.000
_cell.length_b   1.000
_cell.length_c   1.000
_cell.angle_alpha   90.00
_cell.angle_beta   90.00
_cell.angle_gamma   90.00
#
_symmetry.space_group_name_H-M   'P 1'
#
loop_
_entity.id
_entity.type
_entity.pdbx_description
1 polymer ?
#
loop_
_entity_poly.entity_id
_entity_poly.type
_entity_poly.pdbx_seq_one_letter_code
_entity_poly.pdbx_strand_id
1 'polypeptide(L)'
;MKNLNSRWIPHNLTKVRKTYRVTRCNAMLTSFKEGESNMVWYIVTGDEIWIYCYDPKKKQQLTVWVYRDEPKSTIMARERSSYMRMIASSFDKTGHVGPVALRNCRAVNRD
;
A
#
# COMPACT_ATOMS: atom_id res chain seq x y z
N MET A 1 30.38 -10.72 -11.23
CA MET A 1 28.91 -10.57 -11.31
C MET A 1 28.50 -9.48 -10.33
N LYS A 2 27.99 -8.31 -10.77
CA LYS A 2 27.47 -7.27 -9.87
C LYS A 2 25.96 -7.19 -10.06
N ASN A 3 25.23 -7.41 -8.97
CA ASN A 3 23.79 -7.22 -8.94
C ASN A 3 23.50 -5.75 -8.59
N LEU A 4 22.84 -5.03 -9.48
CA LEU A 4 22.31 -3.70 -9.23
C LEU A 4 20.80 -3.84 -9.05
N ASN A 5 20.34 -3.83 -7.79
CA ASN A 5 18.92 -3.77 -7.49
C ASN A 5 18.41 -2.36 -7.78
N SER A 6 17.52 -2.23 -8.77
CA SER A 6 16.77 -1.00 -8.96
C SER A 6 15.74 -0.85 -7.83
N ARG A 7 15.66 0.35 -7.25
CA ARG A 7 14.65 0.66 -6.23
C ARG A 7 13.30 0.84 -6.90
N TRP A 8 12.27 0.13 -6.43
CA TRP A 8 10.90 0.38 -6.87
C TRP A 8 10.42 1.75 -6.35
N ILE A 9 9.97 2.62 -7.25
CA ILE A 9 9.46 3.96 -6.93
C ILE A 9 8.00 4.00 -7.37
N PRO A 10 7.03 4.25 -6.45
CA PRO A 10 5.61 4.24 -6.77
C PRO A 10 5.21 5.24 -7.86
N HIS A 11 5.84 6.41 -7.87
CA HIS A 11 5.58 7.46 -8.86
C HIS A 11 6.81 8.34 -9.06
N ASN A 12 7.15 8.67 -10.31
CA ASN A 12 8.21 9.63 -10.61
C ASN A 12 7.72 11.07 -10.38
N LEU A 13 8.15 11.72 -9.30
CA LEU A 13 7.69 13.05 -8.93
C LEU A 13 8.42 14.16 -9.71
N THR A 14 7.67 15.13 -10.22
CA THR A 14 8.21 16.35 -10.82
C THR A 14 8.95 17.21 -9.76
N LYS A 15 9.83 18.11 -10.21
CA LYS A 15 10.56 19.02 -9.31
C LYS A 15 9.62 19.83 -8.41
N VAL A 16 8.52 20.35 -8.97
CA VAL A 16 7.50 21.12 -8.25
C VAL A 16 6.78 20.27 -7.19
N ARG A 17 6.44 19.00 -7.49
CA ARG A 17 5.82 18.10 -6.50
C ARG A 17 6.78 17.79 -5.34
N LYS A 18 8.08 17.67 -5.64
CA LYS A 18 9.12 17.46 -4.61
C LYS A 18 9.26 18.68 -3.70
N THR A 19 9.37 19.88 -4.27
CA THR A 19 9.48 21.11 -3.47
C THR A 19 8.25 21.32 -2.60
N TYR A 20 7.05 21.13 -3.15
CA TYR A 20 5.82 21.22 -2.38
C TYR A 20 5.80 20.26 -1.18
N ARG A 21 6.22 19.00 -1.36
CA ARG A 21 6.32 18.02 -0.27
C ARG A 21 7.31 18.48 0.81
N VAL A 22 8.50 18.95 0.43
CA VAL A 22 9.50 19.45 1.39
C VAL A 22 8.96 20.64 2.17
N THR A 23 8.36 21.62 1.50
CA THR A 23 7.73 22.78 2.15
C THR A 23 6.65 22.36 3.14
N ARG A 24 5.78 21.41 2.75
CA ARG A 24 4.72 20.91 3.62
C ARG A 24 5.27 20.18 4.85
N CYS A 25 6.32 19.36 4.67
CA CYS A 25 6.98 18.67 5.77
C CYS A 25 7.64 19.65 6.75
N ASN A 26 8.37 20.66 6.25
CA ASN A 26 9.00 21.67 7.11
C ASN A 26 7.96 22.47 7.91
N ALA A 27 6.85 22.88 7.26
CA ALA A 27 5.77 23.56 7.97
C ALA A 27 5.16 22.68 9.08
N MET A 28 5.02 21.37 8.81
CA MET A 28 4.53 20.42 9.81
C MET A 28 5.51 20.23 10.96
N LEU A 29 6.82 20.12 10.68
CA LEU A 29 7.86 20.02 11.71
C LEU A 29 7.85 21.24 12.64
N THR A 30 7.81 22.44 12.06
CA THR A 30 7.71 23.68 12.84
C THR A 30 6.43 23.72 13.68
N SER A 31 5.28 23.28 13.15
CA SER A 31 4.02 23.22 13.93
C SER A 31 4.10 22.24 15.11
N PHE A 32 4.92 21.19 15.00
CA PHE A 32 5.16 20.21 16.06
C PHE A 32 6.39 20.52 16.92
N LYS A 33 6.90 21.75 16.86
CA LYS A 33 8.09 22.18 17.61
C LYS A 33 9.28 21.23 17.39
N GLU A 34 9.51 20.86 16.14
CA GLU A 34 10.61 19.96 15.75
C GLU A 34 10.59 18.59 16.48
N GLY A 35 9.40 18.15 16.91
CA GLY A 35 9.20 16.86 17.61
C GLY A 35 9.09 16.97 19.13
N GLU A 36 9.25 18.15 19.72
CA GLU A 36 9.07 18.34 21.17
C GLU A 36 7.59 18.33 21.60
N SER A 37 6.68 18.59 20.65
CA SER A 37 5.25 18.64 20.93
C SER A 37 4.59 17.26 20.89
N ASN A 38 3.90 16.89 21.97
CA ASN A 38 3.01 15.72 21.99
C ASN A 38 1.76 15.88 21.11
N MET A 39 1.60 16.98 20.37
CA MET A 39 0.45 17.18 19.48
C MET A 39 0.30 16.08 18.42
N VAL A 40 1.39 15.39 18.04
CA VAL A 40 1.35 14.22 17.14
C VAL A 40 0.43 13.11 17.69
N TRP A 41 0.29 13.00 19.01
CA TRP A 41 -0.56 11.99 19.65
C TRP A 41 -2.05 12.19 19.40
N TYR A 42 -2.47 13.39 18.98
CA TYR A 42 -3.86 13.67 18.64
C TYR A 42 -4.15 13.50 17.15
N ILE A 43 -3.16 13.09 16.35
CA ILE A 43 -3.38 12.80 14.93
C ILE A 43 -4.13 11.48 14.80
N VAL A 44 -5.33 11.56 14.22
CA VAL A 44 -6.03 10.40 13.67
C VAL A 44 -5.76 10.39 12.16
N THR A 45 -5.25 9.28 11.65
CA THR A 45 -5.02 9.04 10.21
C THR A 45 -5.94 7.94 9.73
N GLY A 46 -6.25 7.92 8.44
CA GLY A 46 -7.00 6.83 7.84
C GLY A 46 -6.72 6.74 6.35
N ASP A 47 -6.87 5.55 5.78
CA ASP A 47 -6.71 5.31 4.36
C ASP A 47 -7.62 4.18 3.89
N GLU A 48 -7.82 4.10 2.57
CA GLU A 48 -8.63 3.10 1.91
C GLU A 48 -7.73 2.07 1.21
N ILE A 49 -7.98 0.79 1.48
CA ILE A 49 -7.29 -0.30 0.80
C ILE A 49 -8.28 -1.23 0.10
N TRP A 50 -7.94 -1.62 -1.13
CA TRP A 50 -8.63 -2.68 -1.84
C TRP A 50 -8.04 -4.03 -1.47
N ILE A 51 -8.82 -4.86 -0.79
CA ILE A 51 -8.48 -6.24 -0.51
C ILE A 51 -9.18 -7.13 -1.53
N TYR A 52 -8.36 -7.86 -2.28
CA TYR A 52 -8.84 -8.83 -3.24
C TYR A 52 -8.92 -10.21 -2.56
N CYS A 53 -10.07 -10.89 -2.68
CA CYS A 53 -10.24 -12.22 -2.12
C CYS A 53 -9.68 -13.27 -3.07
N TYR A 54 -8.43 -13.67 -2.86
CA TYR A 54 -7.83 -14.79 -3.57
C TYR A 54 -7.89 -16.05 -2.73
N ASP A 55 -8.18 -17.18 -3.36
CA ASP A 55 -7.90 -18.48 -2.77
C ASP A 55 -6.39 -18.76 -2.92
N PRO A 56 -5.60 -18.81 -1.85
CA PRO A 56 -4.16 -19.01 -1.96
C PRO A 56 -3.89 -20.44 -2.45
N LYS A 57 -3.60 -20.61 -3.76
CA LYS A 57 -3.07 -21.88 -4.27
C LYS A 57 -1.82 -22.25 -3.46
N LYS A 58 -1.81 -23.46 -2.88
CA LYS A 58 -0.68 -23.96 -2.08
C LYS A 58 0.58 -23.93 -2.95
N LYS A 59 1.72 -23.51 -2.40
CA LYS A 59 3.02 -23.51 -3.11
C LYS A 59 3.32 -24.85 -3.81
N GLN A 60 2.88 -25.97 -3.22
CA GLN A 60 3.00 -27.31 -3.79
C GLN A 60 2.27 -27.47 -5.14
N GLN A 61 1.12 -26.81 -5.34
CA GLN A 61 0.37 -26.84 -6.61
C GLN A 61 1.01 -25.96 -7.70
N LEU A 62 1.96 -25.09 -7.33
CA LEU A 62 2.69 -24.22 -8.24
C LEU A 62 4.10 -24.74 -8.54
N THR A 63 4.46 -25.91 -8.01
CA THR A 63 5.76 -26.53 -8.26
C THR A 63 5.67 -27.34 -9.54
N VAL A 64 6.36 -26.88 -10.60
CA VAL A 64 6.52 -27.60 -11.86
C VAL A 64 7.97 -28.07 -11.93
N TRP A 65 8.18 -29.35 -12.21
CA TRP A 65 9.51 -29.90 -12.50
C TRP A 65 9.86 -29.56 -13.96
N VAL A 66 11.02 -28.95 -14.18
CA VAL A 66 11.51 -28.51 -15.49
C VAL A 66 12.90 -29.12 -15.73
N TYR A 67 13.21 -29.53 -16.95
CA TYR A 67 14.52 -30.15 -17.29
C TYR A 67 15.64 -29.09 -17.41
N ARG A 68 16.92 -29.51 -17.33
CA ARG A 68 18.09 -28.61 -17.24
C ARG A 68 18.20 -27.60 -18.39
N ASP A 69 17.77 -27.98 -19.58
CA ASP A 69 17.93 -27.21 -20.82
C ASP A 69 16.63 -26.51 -21.27
N GLU A 70 15.58 -26.59 -20.47
CA GLU A 70 14.30 -25.96 -20.78
C GLU A 70 14.23 -24.51 -20.22
N PRO A 71 13.56 -23.59 -20.95
CA PRO A 71 13.33 -22.26 -20.44
C PRO A 71 12.48 -22.33 -19.15
N LYS A 72 12.83 -21.51 -18.15
CA LYS A 72 12.06 -21.42 -16.90
C LYS A 72 10.58 -21.26 -17.22
N SER A 73 9.73 -22.15 -16.69
CA SER A 73 8.29 -22.05 -16.86
C SER A 73 7.81 -20.69 -16.33
N THR A 74 7.30 -19.84 -17.22
CA THR A 74 6.62 -18.61 -16.84
C THR A 74 5.24 -19.01 -16.32
N ILE A 75 5.13 -19.20 -15.01
CA ILE A 75 3.82 -19.28 -14.37
C ILE A 75 3.20 -17.88 -14.53
N MET A 76 2.31 -17.71 -15.50
CA MET A 76 1.52 -16.50 -15.61
C MET A 76 0.71 -16.33 -14.33
N ALA A 77 0.99 -15.25 -13.60
CA ALA A 77 0.36 -15.00 -12.32
C ALA A 77 -1.12 -14.65 -12.51
N ARG A 78 -1.95 -15.44 -11.81
CA ARG A 78 -3.20 -15.06 -11.14
C ARG A 78 -4.34 -14.56 -12.03
N GLU A 79 -5.39 -15.37 -12.16
CA GLU A 79 -6.73 -14.83 -12.38
C GLU A 79 -7.06 -13.84 -11.26
N ARG A 80 -7.50 -12.63 -11.63
CA ARG A 80 -8.07 -11.69 -10.66
C ARG A 80 -9.35 -12.32 -10.11
N SER A 81 -9.51 -12.34 -8.79
CA SER A 81 -10.77 -12.77 -8.19
C SER A 81 -11.90 -11.84 -8.64
N SER A 82 -13.09 -12.38 -8.88
CA SER A 82 -14.30 -11.61 -9.19
C SER A 82 -14.81 -10.80 -7.99
N TYR A 83 -14.30 -11.09 -6.79
CA TYR A 83 -14.68 -10.43 -5.54
C TYR A 83 -13.52 -9.57 -4.99
N MET A 84 -13.82 -8.30 -4.76
CA MET A 84 -12.93 -7.30 -4.17
C MET A 84 -13.72 -6.52 -3.11
N ARG A 85 -13.07 -6.22 -1.98
CA ARG A 85 -13.66 -5.44 -0.89
C ARG A 85 -12.79 -4.22 -0.62
N MET A 86 -13.41 -3.04 -0.60
CA MET A 86 -12.78 -1.83 -0.08
C MET A 86 -12.89 -1.83 1.44
N ILE A 87 -11.78 -1.54 2.12
CA ILE A 87 -11.76 -1.31 3.56
C ILE A 87 -11.22 0.10 3.78
N ALA A 88 -12.00 0.92 4.49
CA ALA A 88 -11.53 2.18 5.06
C ALA A 88 -11.21 1.93 6.53
N SER A 89 -9.98 2.26 6.93
CA SER A 89 -9.52 2.07 8.31
C SER A 89 -8.85 3.33 8.82
N SER A 90 -9.12 3.65 10.08
CA SER A 90 -8.55 4.79 10.78
C SER A 90 -7.74 4.33 11.99
N PHE A 91 -6.64 5.04 12.26
CA PHE A 91 -5.67 4.76 13.29
C PHE A 91 -5.32 6.03 14.05
N ASP A 92 -5.09 5.89 15.35
CA ASP A 92 -4.51 6.91 16.21
C ASP A 92 -3.24 6.37 16.89
N LYS A 93 -2.72 7.09 17.89
CA LYS A 93 -1.54 6.65 18.64
C LYS A 93 -1.76 5.36 19.47
N THR A 94 -3.01 5.00 19.76
CA THR A 94 -3.38 3.85 20.60
C THR A 94 -3.72 2.61 19.77
N GLY A 95 -4.04 2.80 18.50
CA GLY A 95 -4.23 1.72 17.54
C GLY A 95 -5.36 2.02 16.58
N HIS A 96 -6.11 0.97 16.24
CA HIS A 96 -7.22 1.08 15.31
C HIS A 96 -8.44 1.73 16.01
N VAL A 97 -8.91 2.84 15.46
CA VAL A 97 -10.00 3.65 16.05
C VAL A 97 -11.38 3.04 15.79
N GLY A 98 -11.47 2.11 14.83
CA GLY A 98 -12.69 1.36 14.52
C GLY A 98 -12.88 1.20 13.00
N PRO A 99 -13.44 0.09 12.52
CA PRO A 99 -13.61 -0.11 11.09
C PRO A 99 -14.92 0.54 10.63
N VAL A 100 -14.85 1.41 9.61
CA VAL A 100 -16.04 1.78 8.84
C VAL A 100 -16.09 0.83 7.65
N ALA A 101 -16.82 -0.27 7.81
CA ALA A 101 -17.08 -1.18 6.71
C ALA A 101 -18.07 -0.50 5.74
N LEU A 102 -17.57 -0.01 4.61
CA LEU A 102 -18.43 0.45 3.53
C LEU A 102 -19.18 -0.76 2.95
N ARG A 103 -20.51 -0.81 3.17
CA ARG A 103 -21.34 -1.85 2.56
C ARG A 103 -21.37 -1.65 1.04
N ASN A 104 -21.08 -2.74 0.33
CA ASN A 104 -21.37 -2.94 -1.10
C ASN A 104 -20.72 -1.98 -2.09
N CYS A 105 -19.41 -2.13 -2.30
CA CYS A 105 -18.75 -1.77 -3.58
C CYS A 105 -18.99 -0.34 -4.09
N ARG A 106 -19.29 0.61 -3.22
CA ARG A 106 -19.32 2.03 -3.57
C ARG A 106 -18.02 2.66 -3.09
N ALA A 107 -17.31 3.32 -4.00
CA ALA A 107 -16.26 4.26 -3.63
C ALA A 107 -16.88 5.33 -2.73
N VAL A 108 -16.10 5.89 -1.80
CA VAL A 108 -16.57 6.92 -0.85
C VAL A 108 -17.22 8.13 -1.55
N ASN A 109 -16.94 8.33 -2.84
CA ASN A 109 -17.55 9.38 -3.67
C ASN A 109 -18.23 8.80 -4.93
N ARG A 110 -19.32 8.03 -4.76
CA ARG A 110 -20.26 7.74 -5.86
C ARG A 110 -21.68 7.97 -5.38
N ASP A 111 -22.24 9.10 -5.79
CA ASP A 111 -23.69 9.31 -5.83
C ASP A 111 -24.38 8.19 -6.63
#